data_AF-A0AAV0JD66-F1
#
_entry.id   AF-A0AAV0JD66-F1
#
_cell.length_a   1.000
_cell.length_b   1.000
_cell.length_c   1.000
_cell.angle_alpha   90.00
_cell.angle_beta   90.00
_cell.angle_gamma   90.00
#
_symmetry.space_group_name_H-M   'P 1'
#
loop_
_entity.id
_entity.type
_entity.pdbx_description
1 polymer ?
#
loop_
_entity_poly.entity_id
_entity_poly.type
_entity_poly.pdbx_seq_one_letter_code
_entity_poly.pdbx_strand_id
1 'polypeptide(L)'
;MQEPRALQQQGNHSHGDRPQQQHRFRPQQQSFHGHGQRWQSLRRSQTRDRRCRIQKRVPCEFRAKNLAVRVEESSRKPVYLAVKVLYQGGQTEIVGVDVARFGSSKWAFLSRNHGAVWETSRVPEGPLQFRFAVTGGFDGKLVWAQKAVLPGDWRPGMVYDTGLQITDIAQEPCSPCDDSTWK
;
A
#
# COMPACT_ATOMS: atom_id res chain seq x y z
N MET A 1 29.57 58.70 17.31
CA MET A 1 29.12 57.71 16.32
C MET A 1 27.86 57.06 16.86
N GLN A 2 26.86 56.93 15.99
CA GLN A 2 25.44 56.71 16.26
C GLN A 2 25.07 55.29 16.77
N GLU A 3 24.08 55.24 17.68
CA GLU A 3 23.05 54.18 17.87
C GLU A 3 22.08 54.19 16.65
N PRO A 4 21.03 53.34 16.42
CA PRO A 4 20.43 52.32 17.29
C PRO A 4 19.83 51.05 16.60
N ARG A 5 19.22 50.23 17.46
CA ARG A 5 18.26 49.14 17.21
C ARG A 5 17.23 49.47 16.12
N ALA A 6 16.98 48.51 15.23
CA ALA A 6 15.83 48.50 14.32
C ALA A 6 14.61 47.83 14.96
N LEU A 7 13.50 48.56 14.92
CA LEU A 7 12.14 48.22 15.32
C LEU A 7 11.34 47.72 14.11
N GLN A 8 10.22 47.06 14.41
CA GLN A 8 9.19 46.50 13.52
C GLN A 8 8.66 47.46 12.44
N GLN A 9 8.16 46.87 11.34
CA GLN A 9 7.02 47.31 10.51
C GLN A 9 6.55 46.10 9.68
N GLN A 10 5.35 45.54 9.92
CA GLN A 10 4.03 45.91 9.37
C GLN A 10 3.86 45.63 7.86
N GLY A 11 2.97 44.68 7.56
CA GLY A 11 2.26 44.55 6.30
C GLY A 11 0.78 44.36 6.58
N ASN A 12 -0.02 45.41 6.35
CA ASN A 12 -1.47 45.39 6.29
C ASN A 12 -1.93 44.64 5.03
N HIS A 13 -3.05 43.92 5.10
CA HIS A 13 -4.07 43.94 4.04
C HIS A 13 -5.45 43.58 4.61
N SER A 14 -6.41 44.36 4.16
CA SER A 14 -7.76 44.58 4.64
C SER A 14 -8.76 43.55 4.11
N HIS A 15 -9.81 43.23 4.87
CA HIS A 15 -11.20 43.29 4.37
C HIS A 15 -12.19 43.07 5.53
N GLY A 16 -13.19 43.95 5.58
CA GLY A 16 -14.29 43.87 6.53
C GLY A 16 -15.47 43.03 6.03
N ASP A 17 -16.56 43.22 6.76
CA ASP A 17 -17.96 42.92 6.48
C ASP A 17 -18.56 41.55 6.87
N ARG A 18 -19.26 41.62 8.00
CA ARG A 18 -20.69 41.35 8.25
C ARG A 18 -21.32 39.98 7.94
N PRO A 19 -22.29 39.56 8.78
CA PRO A 19 -22.89 38.23 8.75
C PRO A 19 -24.06 38.19 7.76
N GLN A 20 -24.20 37.09 7.01
CA GLN A 20 -25.42 36.81 6.26
C GLN A 20 -26.09 35.52 6.70
N GLN A 21 -27.40 35.67 6.86
CA GLN A 21 -28.41 34.75 7.36
C GLN A 21 -28.50 33.47 6.54
N GLN A 22 -28.64 32.34 7.23
CA GLN A 22 -29.18 31.13 6.63
C GLN A 22 -30.70 31.29 6.47
N HIS A 23 -31.14 31.45 5.23
CA HIS A 23 -32.55 31.44 4.87
C HIS A 23 -33.14 30.06 5.14
N ARG A 24 -34.10 30.06 6.06
CA ARG A 24 -35.00 28.95 6.40
C ARG A 24 -35.90 28.67 5.20
N PHE A 25 -35.61 27.63 4.43
CA PHE A 25 -36.53 27.14 3.41
C PHE A 25 -37.79 26.56 4.10
N ARG A 26 -38.89 27.31 4.02
CA ARG A 26 -40.24 26.80 4.30
C ARG A 26 -40.72 26.02 3.09
N PRO A 27 -40.97 24.70 3.17
CA PRO A 27 -41.76 24.02 2.15
C PRO A 27 -43.22 24.45 2.29
N GLN A 28 -43.73 25.10 1.25
CA GLN A 28 -45.14 25.48 1.12
C GLN A 28 -45.96 24.22 0.78
N GLN A 29 -46.83 23.79 1.69
CA GLN A 29 -47.78 22.72 1.42
C GLN A 29 -48.88 23.25 0.48
N GLN A 30 -48.96 22.69 -0.72
CA GLN A 30 -50.15 22.83 -1.57
C GLN A 30 -51.10 21.67 -1.25
N SER A 31 -52.29 22.04 -0.81
CA SER A 31 -53.38 21.11 -0.48
C SER A 31 -54.03 20.65 -1.78
N PHE A 32 -53.95 19.36 -2.08
CA PHE A 32 -54.74 18.73 -3.13
C PHE A 32 -55.85 17.91 -2.47
N HIS A 33 -57.10 18.37 -2.63
CA HIS A 33 -58.28 17.60 -2.31
C HIS A 33 -58.53 16.58 -3.44
N GLY A 34 -58.58 15.30 -3.09
CA GLY A 34 -58.85 14.23 -4.05
C GLY A 34 -59.19 12.91 -3.37
N HIS A 35 -60.48 12.60 -3.41
CA HIS A 35 -61.19 11.36 -3.10
C HIS A 35 -60.38 10.07 -2.95
N GLY A 36 -60.70 9.34 -1.88
CA GLY A 36 -60.03 8.10 -1.52
C GLY A 36 -60.27 6.93 -2.46
N GLN A 37 -59.31 6.02 -2.43
CA GLN A 37 -59.48 4.60 -2.73
C GLN A 37 -58.49 3.85 -1.83
N ARG A 38 -59.04 2.99 -0.98
CA ARG A 38 -58.35 2.06 -0.09
C ARG A 38 -57.64 1.01 -0.94
N TRP A 39 -56.32 1.09 -1.05
CA TRP A 39 -55.51 0.00 -1.62
C TRP A 39 -54.89 -0.80 -0.48
N GLN A 40 -55.27 -2.07 -0.37
CA GLN A 40 -54.63 -3.02 0.52
C GLN A 40 -53.18 -3.17 0.07
N SER A 41 -52.24 -2.69 0.87
CA SER A 41 -50.82 -2.91 0.64
C SER A 41 -50.50 -4.38 0.91
N LEU A 42 -50.34 -5.14 -0.18
CA LEU A 42 -49.62 -6.41 -0.16
C LEU A 42 -48.24 -6.16 0.45
N ARG A 43 -47.97 -6.82 1.57
CA ARG A 43 -46.65 -6.95 2.17
C ARG A 43 -45.65 -7.40 1.10
N ARG A 44 -44.75 -6.52 0.71
CA ARG A 44 -43.36 -6.90 0.51
C ARG A 44 -42.54 -6.04 1.46
N SER A 45 -42.19 -6.64 2.58
CA SER A 45 -41.04 -6.23 3.38
C SER A 45 -39.84 -6.22 2.44
N GLN A 46 -39.53 -5.06 1.88
CA GLN A 46 -38.30 -4.83 1.13
C GLN A 46 -37.18 -4.63 2.15
N THR A 47 -36.85 -5.69 2.89
CA THR A 47 -35.60 -5.77 3.62
C THR A 47 -34.50 -5.82 2.57
N ARG A 48 -33.89 -4.66 2.30
CA ARG A 48 -32.60 -4.57 1.62
C ARG A 48 -31.62 -5.44 2.39
N ASP A 49 -31.32 -6.60 1.84
CA ASP A 49 -30.24 -7.48 2.26
C ASP A 49 -28.91 -6.71 2.15
N ARG A 50 -28.50 -6.08 3.26
CA ARG A 50 -27.18 -5.45 3.41
C ARG A 50 -26.16 -6.53 3.79
N ARG A 51 -25.88 -7.46 2.88
CA ARG A 51 -24.73 -8.35 3.06
C ARG A 51 -23.44 -7.57 2.78
N CYS A 52 -22.76 -7.15 3.85
CA CYS A 52 -21.37 -6.70 3.75
C CYS A 52 -20.53 -7.89 3.27
N ARG A 53 -20.06 -7.84 2.01
CA ARG A 53 -19.19 -8.88 1.46
C ARG A 53 -17.76 -8.55 1.85
N ILE A 54 -17.27 -9.17 2.92
CA ILE A 54 -15.85 -9.11 3.31
C ILE A 54 -15.02 -9.77 2.20
N GLN A 55 -14.18 -9.00 1.52
CA GLN A 55 -13.21 -9.55 0.57
C GLN A 55 -11.99 -10.02 1.36
N LYS A 56 -11.69 -11.32 1.28
CA LYS A 56 -10.47 -11.90 1.87
C LYS A 56 -9.37 -11.94 0.81
N ARG A 57 -8.13 -11.66 1.21
CA ARG A 57 -6.98 -11.96 0.35
C ARG A 57 -6.88 -13.48 0.17
N VAL A 58 -6.46 -13.91 -1.00
CA VAL A 58 -6.23 -15.32 -1.34
C VAL A 58 -4.73 -15.53 -1.60
N PRO A 59 -4.16 -16.67 -1.24
CA PRO A 59 -2.77 -16.97 -1.55
C PRO A 59 -2.52 -16.99 -3.07
N CYS A 60 -1.47 -16.29 -3.52
CA CYS A 60 -1.03 -16.32 -4.90
C CYS A 60 -0.20 -17.59 -5.16
N GLU A 61 -0.55 -18.36 -6.19
CA GLU A 61 0.21 -19.53 -6.64
C GLU A 61 0.86 -19.29 -7.99
N PHE A 62 2.19 -19.34 -8.04
CA PHE A 62 2.97 -19.26 -9.28
C PHE A 62 3.57 -20.63 -9.62
N ARG A 63 2.83 -21.44 -10.38
CA ARG A 63 3.26 -22.80 -10.75
C ARG A 63 4.58 -22.75 -11.53
N ALA A 64 5.54 -23.55 -11.10
CA ALA A 64 6.87 -23.70 -11.71
C ALA A 64 7.71 -22.40 -11.80
N LYS A 65 7.37 -21.37 -11.02
CA LYS A 65 8.16 -20.12 -10.95
C LYS A 65 8.53 -19.81 -9.52
N ASN A 66 9.82 -19.62 -9.26
CA ASN A 66 10.26 -19.09 -7.98
C ASN A 66 10.11 -17.58 -7.95
N LEU A 67 10.22 -17.02 -6.74
CA LEU A 67 10.45 -15.60 -6.55
C LEU A 67 11.62 -15.18 -7.42
N ALA A 68 11.43 -14.12 -8.21
CA ALA A 68 12.46 -13.62 -9.10
C ALA A 68 12.70 -12.13 -8.85
N VAL A 69 13.89 -11.68 -9.21
CA VAL A 69 14.33 -10.30 -9.08
C VAL A 69 14.66 -9.79 -10.47
N ARG A 70 13.95 -8.76 -10.94
CA ARG A 70 14.30 -8.04 -12.16
C ARG A 70 15.13 -6.82 -11.79
N VAL A 71 16.26 -6.61 -12.47
CA VAL A 71 17.01 -5.35 -12.36
C VAL A 71 16.27 -4.29 -13.17
N GLU A 72 15.89 -3.18 -12.55
CA GLU A 72 15.19 -2.09 -13.23
C GLU A 72 16.13 -1.30 -14.14
N GLU A 73 15.59 -0.72 -15.21
CA GLU A 73 16.34 0.04 -16.22
C GLU A 73 17.04 1.27 -15.65
N SER A 74 16.54 1.82 -14.54
CA SER A 74 17.16 2.94 -13.82
C SER A 74 18.45 2.56 -13.07
N SER A 75 18.76 1.26 -12.94
CA SER A 75 19.95 0.79 -12.24
C SER A 75 21.23 1.20 -12.97
N ARG A 76 22.22 1.64 -12.20
CA ARG A 76 23.51 2.10 -12.71
C ARG A 76 24.63 1.46 -11.92
N LYS A 77 25.22 0.40 -12.48
CA LYS A 77 26.36 -0.27 -11.86
C LYS A 77 27.59 0.66 -11.83
N PRO A 78 28.41 0.68 -10.75
CA PRO A 78 28.22 0.02 -9.46
C PRO A 78 27.48 0.88 -8.42
N VAL A 79 27.02 2.08 -8.79
CA VAL A 79 26.60 3.12 -7.82
C VAL A 79 25.16 2.98 -7.33
N TYR A 80 24.27 2.37 -8.10
CA TYR A 80 22.85 2.33 -7.80
C TYR A 80 22.22 1.05 -8.34
N LEU A 81 21.47 0.37 -7.49
CA LEU A 81 20.74 -0.84 -7.82
C LEU A 81 19.27 -0.63 -7.46
N ALA A 82 18.40 -0.79 -8.44
CA ALA A 82 16.95 -0.87 -8.25
C ALA A 82 16.46 -2.21 -8.79
N VAL A 83 15.67 -2.91 -8.00
CA VAL A 83 15.16 -4.23 -8.35
C VAL A 83 13.65 -4.33 -8.11
N LYS A 84 12.95 -4.95 -9.05
CA LYS A 84 11.54 -5.29 -8.92
C LYS A 84 11.41 -6.76 -8.55
N VAL A 85 10.66 -7.04 -7.49
CA VAL A 85 10.36 -8.42 -7.09
C VAL A 85 9.18 -8.93 -7.92
N LEU A 86 9.32 -10.15 -8.45
CA LEU A 86 8.35 -10.83 -9.29
C LEU A 86 7.97 -12.17 -8.68
N TYR A 87 6.76 -12.66 -9.01
CA TYR A 87 6.26 -13.98 -8.63
C TYR A 87 6.23 -14.22 -7.11
N GLN A 88 5.82 -13.20 -6.35
CA GLN A 88 5.62 -13.33 -4.92
C GLN A 88 4.43 -14.25 -4.64
N GLY A 89 4.69 -15.43 -4.11
CA GLY A 89 3.67 -16.40 -3.74
C GLY A 89 3.10 -16.22 -2.33
N GLY A 90 2.06 -17.00 -2.05
CA GLY A 90 1.38 -17.02 -0.76
C GLY A 90 0.42 -15.84 -0.57
N GLN A 91 -0.15 -15.73 0.62
CA GLN A 91 -0.90 -14.56 1.07
C GLN A 91 0.03 -13.74 1.97
N THR A 92 1.08 -13.21 1.36
CA THR A 92 2.16 -12.51 2.07
C THR A 92 2.35 -11.10 1.52
N GLU A 93 3.12 -10.30 2.25
CA GLU A 93 3.70 -9.04 1.78
C GLU A 93 5.20 -9.07 2.07
N ILE A 94 6.03 -8.73 1.08
CA ILE A 94 7.45 -8.45 1.32
C ILE A 94 7.53 -7.06 1.94
N VAL A 95 7.97 -6.98 3.19
CA VAL A 95 8.07 -5.74 3.98
C VAL A 95 9.49 -5.23 4.12
N GLY A 96 10.49 -6.04 3.72
CA GLY A 96 11.89 -5.62 3.69
C GLY A 96 12.72 -6.48 2.75
N VAL A 97 13.74 -5.85 2.16
CA VAL A 97 14.69 -6.52 1.26
C VAL A 97 16.10 -6.08 1.64
N ASP A 98 16.99 -7.05 1.82
CA ASP A 98 18.41 -6.82 2.03
C ASP A 98 19.22 -7.46 0.90
N VAL A 99 20.37 -6.85 0.61
CA VAL A 99 21.36 -7.37 -0.34
C VAL A 99 22.72 -7.51 0.34
N ALA A 100 23.46 -8.55 -0.03
CA ALA A 100 24.84 -8.74 0.38
C ALA A 100 25.65 -9.30 -0.79
N ARG A 101 26.98 -9.15 -0.74
CA ARG A 101 27.86 -9.99 -1.57
C ARG A 101 27.66 -11.45 -1.15
N PHE A 102 27.56 -12.36 -2.12
CA PHE A 102 27.40 -13.79 -1.87
C PHE A 102 28.53 -14.30 -0.97
N GLY A 103 28.16 -15.04 0.09
CA GLY A 103 29.08 -15.52 1.13
C GLY A 103 29.47 -14.47 2.20
N SER A 104 28.97 -13.24 2.12
CA SER A 104 29.19 -12.21 3.15
C SER A 104 28.08 -12.18 4.19
N SER A 105 28.44 -11.85 5.44
CA SER A 105 27.50 -11.54 6.52
C SER A 105 27.13 -10.04 6.59
N LYS A 106 27.70 -9.20 5.71
CA LYS A 106 27.44 -7.76 5.67
C LYS A 106 26.25 -7.46 4.76
N TRP A 107 25.08 -7.33 5.37
CA TRP A 107 23.83 -7.01 4.68
C TRP A 107 23.61 -5.50 4.60
N ALA A 108 23.23 -5.01 3.42
CA ALA A 108 22.74 -3.66 3.19
C ALA A 108 21.23 -3.70 2.92
N PHE A 109 20.47 -2.86 3.61
CA PHE A 109 19.04 -2.75 3.36
C PHE A 109 18.75 -2.05 2.03
N LEU A 110 17.63 -2.41 1.41
CA LEU A 110 17.03 -1.68 0.31
C LEU A 110 15.81 -0.90 0.80
N SER A 111 15.63 0.30 0.29
CA SER A 111 14.43 1.11 0.52
C SER A 111 13.37 0.80 -0.51
N ARG A 112 12.09 0.78 -0.11
CA ARG A 112 10.98 0.69 -1.06
C ARG A 112 10.88 2.02 -1.81
N ASN A 113 11.01 1.98 -3.13
CA ASN A 113 10.83 3.17 -3.98
C ASN A 113 9.35 3.33 -4.32
N HIS A 114 8.80 2.43 -5.15
CA HIS A 114 7.39 2.42 -5.51
C HIS A 114 6.94 0.98 -5.85
N GLY A 115 5.69 0.65 -5.55
CA GLY A 115 5.14 -0.68 -5.79
C GLY A 115 6.04 -1.80 -5.21
N ALA A 116 6.46 -2.72 -6.08
CA ALA A 116 7.37 -3.83 -5.76
C ALA A 116 8.84 -3.55 -6.08
N VAL A 117 9.23 -2.28 -6.27
CA VAL A 117 10.60 -1.83 -6.56
C VAL A 117 11.32 -1.44 -5.28
N TRP A 118 12.52 -1.98 -5.11
CA TRP A 118 13.42 -1.79 -3.98
C TRP A 118 14.77 -1.29 -4.47
N GLU A 119 15.39 -0.35 -3.75
CA GLU A 119 16.61 0.30 -4.23
C GLU A 119 17.66 0.50 -3.15
N THR A 120 18.92 0.64 -3.59
CA THR A 120 20.03 1.07 -2.73
C THR A 120 21.12 1.75 -3.55
N SER A 121 21.74 2.77 -2.95
CA SER A 121 22.96 3.41 -3.46
C SER A 121 24.24 2.81 -2.86
N ARG A 122 24.11 1.79 -2.00
CA ARG A 122 25.23 1.08 -1.35
C ARG A 122 25.32 -0.33 -1.88
N VAL A 123 25.57 -0.46 -3.18
CA VAL A 123 25.61 -1.77 -3.87
C VAL A 123 26.88 -2.51 -3.46
N PRO A 124 26.79 -3.74 -2.90
CA PRO A 124 27.97 -4.54 -2.62
C PRO A 124 28.70 -4.92 -3.92
N GLU A 125 30.03 -5.09 -3.84
CA GLU A 125 30.81 -5.53 -4.99
C GLU A 125 30.75 -7.04 -5.18
N GLY A 126 30.66 -7.48 -6.44
CA GLY A 126 30.66 -8.90 -6.82
C GLY A 126 29.26 -9.51 -6.96
N PRO A 127 29.16 -10.86 -7.02
CA PRO A 127 27.88 -11.55 -7.08
C PRO A 127 27.05 -11.28 -5.83
N LEU A 128 25.74 -11.08 -6.00
CA LEU A 128 24.85 -10.63 -4.94
C LEU A 128 23.83 -11.71 -4.53
N GLN A 129 23.54 -11.77 -3.25
CA GLN A 129 22.46 -12.55 -2.66
C GLN A 129 21.42 -11.63 -2.00
N PHE A 130 20.19 -12.13 -1.91
CA PHE A 130 19.06 -11.38 -1.37
C PHE A 130 18.43 -12.11 -0.19
N ARG A 131 17.94 -11.32 0.76
CA ARG A 131 17.09 -11.75 1.86
C ARG A 131 15.82 -10.90 1.87
N PHE A 132 14.69 -11.54 2.13
CA PHE A 132 13.37 -10.94 2.12
C PHE A 132 12.72 -11.14 3.48
N ALA A 133 12.23 -10.06 4.07
CA ALA A 133 11.32 -10.11 5.21
C ALA A 133 9.88 -10.14 4.67
N VAL A 134 9.14 -11.19 5.01
CA VAL A 134 7.77 -11.41 4.53
C VAL A 134 6.80 -11.57 5.68
N THR A 135 5.56 -11.12 5.51
CA THR A 135 4.48 -11.42 6.48
C THR A 135 4.04 -12.88 6.34
N GLY A 136 3.70 -13.53 7.46
CA GLY A 136 3.20 -14.91 7.46
C GLY A 136 2.70 -15.35 8.83
N GLY A 137 1.47 -15.89 8.91
CA GLY A 137 0.82 -16.15 10.19
C GLY A 137 0.51 -14.86 10.94
N PHE A 138 0.81 -14.83 12.24
CA PHE A 138 0.75 -13.62 13.08
C PHE A 138 2.06 -12.82 13.10
N ASP A 139 3.13 -13.39 12.55
CA ASP A 139 4.50 -12.84 12.61
C ASP A 139 5.04 -12.54 11.20
N GLY A 140 6.32 -12.16 11.14
CA GLY A 140 7.11 -12.09 9.92
C GLY A 140 8.15 -13.22 9.85
N LYS A 141 8.61 -13.51 8.65
CA LYS A 141 9.64 -14.51 8.36
C LYS A 141 10.72 -13.93 7.47
N LEU A 142 11.97 -14.30 7.73
CA LEU A 142 13.09 -14.00 6.85
C LEU A 142 13.39 -15.21 5.96
N VAL A 143 13.44 -15.00 4.65
CA VAL A 143 13.83 -16.01 3.66
C VAL A 143 14.97 -15.46 2.81
N TRP A 144 15.96 -16.29 2.47
CA TRP A 144 17.11 -15.85 1.66
C TRP A 144 17.57 -16.93 0.70
N ALA A 145 18.05 -16.48 -0.46
CA ALA A 145 18.54 -17.39 -1.49
C ALA A 145 19.84 -18.07 -1.04
N GLN A 146 19.95 -19.38 -1.26
CA GLN A 146 21.16 -20.16 -0.95
C GLN A 146 22.21 -20.10 -2.09
N LYS A 147 22.04 -19.16 -3.04
CA LYS A 147 22.89 -18.96 -4.21
C LYS A 147 23.08 -17.47 -4.48
N ALA A 148 24.09 -17.13 -5.26
CA ALA A 148 24.17 -15.81 -5.87
C ALA A 148 23.00 -15.64 -6.85
N VAL A 149 22.15 -14.65 -6.61
CA VAL A 149 20.97 -14.36 -7.43
C VAL A 149 21.38 -13.46 -8.60
N LEU A 150 22.11 -12.38 -8.31
CA LEU A 150 22.64 -11.48 -9.34
C LEU A 150 24.12 -11.83 -9.55
N PRO A 151 24.57 -12.09 -10.78
CA PRO A 151 25.98 -12.28 -11.07
C PRO A 151 26.73 -10.96 -10.91
N GLY A 152 28.07 -11.01 -10.83
CA GLY A 152 28.87 -9.80 -10.64
C GLY A 152 28.67 -8.76 -11.74
N ASP A 153 28.31 -9.17 -12.95
CA ASP A 153 28.06 -8.39 -14.16
C ASP A 153 26.56 -8.26 -14.50
N TRP A 154 25.69 -8.28 -13.49
CA TRP A 154 24.25 -8.08 -13.66
C TRP A 154 23.92 -6.89 -14.57
N ARG A 155 22.87 -7.06 -15.38
CA ARG A 155 22.44 -6.08 -16.39
C ARG A 155 21.02 -5.59 -16.11
N PRO A 156 20.74 -4.29 -16.32
CA PRO A 156 19.37 -3.77 -16.32
C PRO A 156 18.45 -4.52 -17.28
N GLY A 157 17.17 -4.62 -16.93
CA GLY A 157 16.13 -5.31 -17.69
C GLY A 157 16.09 -6.83 -17.53
N MET A 158 17.16 -7.43 -17.01
CA MET A 158 17.26 -8.88 -16.85
C MET A 158 16.54 -9.38 -15.59
N VAL A 159 16.00 -10.59 -15.68
CA VAL A 159 15.31 -11.28 -14.58
C VAL A 159 16.18 -12.43 -14.08
N TYR A 160 16.35 -12.50 -12.77
CA TYR A 160 17.15 -13.52 -12.10
C TYR A 160 16.30 -14.31 -11.11
N ASP A 161 16.41 -15.63 -11.18
CA ASP A 161 15.70 -16.57 -10.32
C ASP A 161 16.38 -16.69 -8.95
N THR A 162 15.63 -16.50 -7.86
CA THR A 162 16.17 -16.62 -6.50
C THR A 162 16.21 -18.07 -5.99
N GLY A 163 15.43 -18.97 -6.57
CA GLY A 163 15.19 -20.32 -6.06
C GLY A 163 14.25 -20.38 -4.85
N LEU A 164 13.69 -19.24 -4.41
CA LEU A 164 12.78 -19.19 -3.26
C LEU A 164 11.33 -19.40 -3.66
N GLN A 165 10.63 -20.23 -2.90
CA GLN A 165 9.18 -20.36 -2.94
C GLN A 165 8.59 -19.82 -1.64
N ILE A 166 7.65 -18.89 -1.77
CA ILE A 166 6.92 -18.32 -0.63
C ILE A 166 5.48 -18.82 -0.74
N THR A 167 5.03 -19.54 0.27
CA THR A 167 3.68 -20.14 0.32
C THR A 167 2.96 -19.80 1.62
N ASP A 168 3.55 -18.93 2.44
CA ASP A 168 3.02 -18.56 3.74
C ASP A 168 1.67 -17.83 3.59
N ILE A 169 0.82 -17.95 4.61
CA ILE A 169 -0.52 -17.34 4.64
C ILE A 169 -0.57 -16.40 5.85
N ALA A 170 -0.70 -15.10 5.62
CA ALA A 170 -0.92 -14.14 6.70
C ALA A 170 -2.30 -14.35 7.32
N GLN A 171 -2.37 -14.44 8.66
CA GLN A 171 -3.64 -14.46 9.37
C GLN A 171 -4.13 -13.02 9.54
N GLU A 172 -5.16 -12.64 8.79
CA GLU A 172 -5.81 -11.35 8.96
C GLU A 172 -7.01 -11.51 9.92
N PRO A 173 -7.01 -10.86 11.10
CA PRO A 173 -8.17 -10.87 11.98
C PRO A 173 -9.33 -10.19 11.26
N CYS A 174 -10.33 -10.96 10.87
CA CYS A 174 -11.56 -10.41 10.32
C CYS A 174 -12.40 -9.88 11.47
N SER A 175 -12.59 -8.56 11.57
CA SER A 175 -13.61 -8.00 12.45
C SER A 175 -15.01 -8.41 11.94
N PRO A 176 -15.93 -8.82 12.81
CA PRO A 176 -17.32 -9.03 12.44
C PRO A 176 -17.89 -7.76 11.81
N CYS A 177 -18.72 -7.92 10.79
CA CYS A 177 -19.54 -6.80 10.34
C CYS A 177 -20.53 -6.44 11.46
N ASP A 178 -20.66 -5.14 11.74
CA ASP A 178 -21.67 -4.66 12.66
C ASP A 178 -23.06 -4.84 12.02
N ASP A 179 -23.83 -5.80 12.52
CA ASP A 179 -25.21 -6.05 12.13
C ASP A 179 -26.19 -5.13 12.89
N SER A 180 -25.70 -4.06 13.55
CA SER A 180 -26.55 -3.12 14.27
C SER A 180 -27.59 -2.50 13.33
N THR A 181 -28.84 -2.89 13.57
CA THR A 181 -30.01 -2.27 12.97
C THR A 181 -30.18 -0.93 13.66
N TRP A 182 -29.72 0.15 13.02
CA TRP A 182 -30.04 1.51 13.44
C TRP A 182 -31.57 1.64 13.54
N LYS A 183 -32.06 1.81 14.77
CA LYS A 183 -33.48 2.04 15.11
C LYS A 183 -33.84 3.51 14.95
#